data_AF-A0A497ENX4-F1
#
_entry.id   AF-A0A497ENX4-F1
#
_cell.length_a   1.000
_cell.length_b   1.000
_cell.length_c   1.000
_cell.angle_alpha   90.00
_cell.angle_beta   90.00
_cell.angle_gamma   90.00
#
_symmetry.space_group_name_H-M   'P 1'
#
loop_
_entity.id
_entity.type
_entity.pdbx_description
1 polymer ?
#
loop_
_entity_poly.entity_id
_entity_poly.type
_entity_poly.pdbx_seq_one_letter_code
_entity_poly.pdbx_strand_id
1 'polypeptide(L)'
;MKYYYYLLWNPRLRKMIEYEVLEDNVVIDLGEYSIMYMSKTDRLVIRLKGLPVSVYDVSALDVEAVPATYLFDAVELLLKDSIVLYEEVNE
;
A
#
# COMPACT_ATOMS: atom_id res chain seq x y z
N MET A 1 -19.47 -6.38 3.69
CA MET A 1 -18.50 -5.32 3.31
C MET A 1 -17.26 -6.09 2.95
N LYS A 2 -16.88 -6.07 1.68
CA LYS A 2 -15.80 -6.95 1.22
C LYS A 2 -14.47 -6.46 1.77
N TYR A 3 -13.75 -7.38 2.41
CA TYR A 3 -12.47 -7.14 3.03
C TYR A 3 -11.54 -8.30 2.68
N TYR A 4 -10.36 -7.96 2.16
CA TYR A 4 -9.30 -8.92 1.92
C TYR A 4 -8.04 -8.45 2.62
N TYR A 5 -7.44 -9.32 3.43
CA TYR A 5 -6.16 -9.07 4.08
C TYR A 5 -5.19 -10.19 3.75
N TYR A 6 -3.98 -9.81 3.39
CA TYR A 6 -2.90 -10.73 3.07
C TYR A 6 -1.64 -10.31 3.82
N LEU A 7 -0.98 -11.29 4.41
CA LEU A 7 0.38 -11.15 4.91
C LEU A 7 1.32 -11.86 3.93
N LEU A 8 2.23 -11.11 3.33
CA LEU A 8 3.10 -11.58 2.26
C LEU A 8 4.58 -11.54 2.70
N TRP A 9 5.37 -12.49 2.24
CA TRP A 9 6.83 -12.43 2.30
C TRP A 9 7.40 -12.20 0.91
N ASN A 10 8.14 -11.10 0.72
CA ASN A 10 8.86 -10.85 -0.51
C ASN A 10 10.33 -11.29 -0.38
N PRO A 11 10.77 -12.38 -1.05
CA PRO A 11 12.13 -12.89 -0.97
C PRO A 11 13.17 -11.96 -1.60
N ARG A 12 12.78 -11.16 -2.60
CA ARG A 12 13.67 -10.22 -3.28
C ARG A 12 14.00 -9.02 -2.39
N LEU A 13 13.00 -8.49 -1.70
CA LEU A 13 13.16 -7.40 -0.74
C LEU A 13 13.59 -7.89 0.65
N ARG A 14 13.43 -9.19 0.93
CA ARG A 14 13.59 -9.81 2.25
C ARG A 14 12.76 -9.11 3.32
N LYS A 15 11.48 -8.88 3.01
CA LYS A 15 10.56 -8.13 3.87
C LYS A 15 9.17 -8.77 3.93
N MET A 16 8.53 -8.58 5.07
CA MET A 16 7.10 -8.81 5.26
C MET A 16 6.33 -7.61 4.70
N ILE A 17 5.19 -7.89 4.09
CA ILE A 17 4.30 -6.89 3.47
C ILE A 17 2.88 -7.20 3.93
N GLU A 18 2.19 -6.21 4.46
CA GLU A 18 0.76 -6.33 4.73
C GLU A 18 -0.01 -5.69 3.58
N TYR A 19 -1.00 -6.40 3.06
CA TYR A 19 -1.78 -5.96 1.91
C TYR A 19 -3.26 -6.08 2.26
N GLU A 20 -3.96 -4.96 2.20
CA GLU A 20 -5.36 -4.83 2.59
C GLU A 20 -6.17 -4.23 1.44
N VAL A 21 -7.28 -4.87 1.11
CA VAL A 21 -8.26 -4.38 0.13
C VAL A 21 -9.58 -4.16 0.86
N LEU A 22 -9.95 -2.89 0.95
CA LEU A 22 -11.23 -2.38 1.43
C LEU A 22 -12.09 -1.98 0.23
N GLU A 23 -13.37 -1.70 0.46
CA GLU A 23 -14.36 -1.40 -0.58
C GLU A 23 -13.91 -0.30 -1.56
N ASP A 24 -13.29 0.77 -1.06
CA ASP A 24 -12.82 1.90 -1.87
C ASP A 24 -11.30 2.13 -1.82
N ASN A 25 -10.56 1.31 -1.06
CA ASN A 25 -9.16 1.58 -0.77
C ASN A 25 -8.31 0.30 -0.84
N VAL A 26 -7.09 0.45 -1.32
CA VAL A 26 -6.06 -0.58 -1.25
C VAL A 26 -4.91 -0.02 -0.43
N VAL A 27 -4.48 -0.75 0.61
CA VAL A 27 -3.36 -0.36 1.47
C VAL A 27 -2.26 -1.42 1.39
N ILE A 28 -1.03 -0.96 1.22
CA ILE A 28 0.17 -1.79 1.17
C ILE A 28 1.15 -1.26 2.20
N ASP A 29 1.39 -2.02 3.26
CA ASP A 29 2.35 -1.66 4.30
C ASP A 29 3.69 -2.36 4.05
N LEU A 30 4.75 -1.55 3.90
CA LEU A 30 6.11 -1.99 3.62
C LEU A 30 7.04 -1.78 4.83
N GLY A 31 6.46 -1.60 6.02
CA GLY A 31 7.16 -1.37 7.28
C GLY A 31 7.45 0.11 7.51
N GLU A 32 8.39 0.67 6.74
CA GLU A 32 8.85 2.07 6.88
C GLU A 32 7.91 3.07 6.20
N TYR A 33 7.11 2.60 5.25
CA TYR A 33 6.11 3.41 4.57
C TYR A 33 4.95 2.53 4.14
N SER A 34 3.79 3.16 3.97
CA SER A 34 2.62 2.53 3.38
C SER A 34 2.19 3.26 2.12
N ILE A 35 1.59 2.52 1.19
CA ILE A 35 0.99 3.03 -0.03
C ILE A 35 -0.50 2.82 0.11
N MET A 36 -1.29 3.87 -0.11
CA MET A 36 -2.74 3.81 -0.12
C MET A 36 -3.25 4.29 -1.47
N TYR A 37 -4.03 3.45 -2.16
CA TYR A 37 -4.77 3.83 -3.35
C TYR A 37 -6.24 4.02 -2.99
N MET A 38 -6.83 5.15 -3.39
CA MET A 38 -8.24 5.51 -3.20
C MET A 38 -8.95 5.48 -4.55
N SER A 39 -9.79 4.46 -4.79
CA SER A 39 -10.45 4.24 -6.08
C SER A 39 -11.45 5.33 -6.44
N LYS A 40 -12.13 5.90 -5.44
CA LYS A 40 -13.14 6.97 -5.62
C LYS A 40 -12.57 8.26 -6.23
N THR A 41 -11.31 8.55 -5.94
CA THR A 41 -10.65 9.80 -6.35
C THR A 41 -9.50 9.56 -7.33
N ASP A 42 -9.21 8.30 -7.64
CA ASP A 42 -8.05 7.85 -8.42
C ASP A 42 -6.73 8.44 -7.89
N ARG A 43 -6.57 8.43 -6.57
CA ARG A 43 -5.43 9.02 -5.89
C ARG A 43 -4.59 7.95 -5.23
N LEU A 44 -3.28 8.13 -5.31
CA LEU A 44 -2.32 7.34 -4.58
C LEU A 44 -1.55 8.21 -3.59
N VAL A 45 -1.44 7.71 -2.37
CA VAL A 45 -0.80 8.36 -1.24
C VAL A 45 0.31 7.46 -0.72
N ILE A 46 1.52 8.02 -0.54
CA ILE A 46 2.64 7.33 0.08
C ILE A 46 2.88 7.96 1.46
N ARG A 47 2.71 7.17 2.53
CA ARG A 47 2.89 7.62 3.91
C ARG A 47 4.15 7.03 4.50
N LEU A 48 5.10 7.87 4.90
CA LEU A 48 6.30 7.45 5.65
C LEU A 48 5.95 7.27 7.14
N LYS A 49 6.35 6.15 7.75
CA LYS A 49 6.22 5.92 9.20
C LYS A 49 7.37 6.60 9.94
N GLY A 50 7.10 7.14 11.12
CA GLY A 50 8.13 7.71 12.00
C GLY A 50 8.49 9.19 11.77
N LEU A 51 7.90 9.86 10.78
CA LEU A 51 7.98 11.32 10.70
C LEU A 51 7.01 11.95 11.72
N PRO A 52 7.45 12.87 12.60
CA PRO A 52 6.54 13.57 13.48
C PRO A 52 5.57 14.40 12.65
N VAL A 53 4.26 14.19 12.86
CA VAL A 53 3.17 14.89 12.18
C VAL A 53 3.27 16.42 12.29
N SER A 54 4.07 16.94 13.23
CA SER A 54 4.26 18.36 13.49
C SER A 54 5.41 19.03 12.73
N VAL A 55 6.25 18.28 11.99
CA VAL A 55 7.40 18.86 11.27
C VAL A 55 7.06 19.19 9.81
N TYR A 56 5.94 18.69 9.30
CA TYR A 56 5.48 18.97 7.96
C TYR A 56 3.99 19.31 8.01
N ASP A 57 3.63 20.43 7.39
CA ASP A 57 2.25 20.69 6.99
C ASP A 57 1.77 19.44 6.26
N VAL A 58 0.78 18.73 6.82
CA VAL A 58 0.35 17.40 6.35
C VAL A 58 -0.19 17.48 4.91
N SER A 59 -0.44 18.69 4.41
CA SER A 59 -0.69 19.01 3.01
C SER A 59 0.52 18.88 2.06
N ALA A 60 1.74 18.66 2.58
CA ALA A 60 3.00 18.76 1.82
C ALA A 60 3.76 17.44 1.62
N LEU A 61 3.28 16.30 2.16
CA LEU A 61 3.96 15.00 2.06
C LEU A 61 3.06 13.84 1.64
N ASP A 62 1.85 14.13 1.20
CA ASP A 62 1.16 13.25 0.27
C ASP A 62 1.80 13.49 -1.09
N VAL A 63 2.72 12.61 -1.52
CA VAL A 63 3.08 12.56 -2.95
C VAL A 63 1.84 12.05 -3.67
N GLU A 64 0.90 12.96 -3.90
CA GLU A 64 -0.34 12.73 -4.62
C GLU A 64 0.03 12.62 -6.09
N ALA A 65 0.44 11.43 -6.50
CA ALA A 65 0.72 11.13 -7.88
C ALA A 65 -0.60 10.74 -8.55
N VAL A 66 -0.99 11.47 -9.60
CA VAL A 66 -1.87 10.91 -10.63
C VAL A 66 -1.17 9.65 -11.11
N PRO A 67 -1.80 8.47 -11.04
CA PRO A 67 -1.07 7.22 -11.20
C PRO A 67 -0.49 7.13 -12.60
N ALA A 68 0.81 7.42 -12.71
CA ALA A 68 1.59 6.97 -13.83
C ALA A 68 1.57 5.44 -13.76
N THR A 69 1.08 4.78 -14.80
CA THR A 69 0.90 3.32 -14.95
C THR A 69 2.05 2.51 -14.33
N TYR A 70 3.27 3.03 -14.42
CA TYR A 70 4.49 2.52 -13.78
C TYR A 70 4.38 2.18 -12.28
N LEU A 71 3.61 2.94 -11.50
CA LEU A 71 3.47 2.66 -10.08
C LEU A 71 2.55 1.45 -9.83
N PHE A 72 1.45 1.34 -10.57
CA PHE A 72 0.61 0.15 -10.50
C PHE A 72 1.35 -1.07 -11.03
N ASP A 73 2.14 -0.93 -12.10
CA ASP A 73 3.00 -2.01 -12.59
C ASP A 73 4.02 -2.45 -11.53
N ALA A 74 4.62 -1.49 -10.80
CA ALA A 74 5.55 -1.79 -9.72
C ALA A 74 4.88 -2.51 -8.54
N VAL A 75 3.67 -2.08 -8.18
CA VAL A 75 2.85 -2.75 -7.15
C VAL A 75 2.45 -4.15 -7.59
N GLU A 76 2.02 -4.33 -8.83
CA GLU A 76 1.65 -5.64 -9.37
C GLU A 76 2.85 -6.59 -9.37
N LEU A 77 4.02 -6.10 -9.80
CA LEU A 77 5.27 -6.87 -9.76
C LEU A 77 5.65 -7.25 -8.33
N LEU A 78 5.51 -6.32 -7.38
CA LEU A 78 5.77 -6.58 -5.97
C LEU A 78 4.88 -7.71 -5.44
N LEU A 79 3.59 -7.69 -5.77
CA LEU A 79 2.64 -8.72 -5.36
C LEU A 79 2.96 -10.08 -6.00
N LYS A 80 3.30 -10.10 -7.30
CA LYS A 80 3.71 -11.30 -8.04
C LYS A 80 4.98 -11.95 -7.50
N ASP A 81 5.95 -11.13 -7.09
CA ASP A 81 7.23 -11.59 -6.52
C ASP A 81 7.08 -12.08 -5.06
N SER A 82 5.90 -11.91 -4.44
CA SER A 82 5.69 -12.22 -3.03
C SER A 82 5.02 -13.58 -2.81
N ILE A 83 5.35 -14.22 -1.69
CA ILE A 83 4.76 -15.47 -1.22
C ILE A 83 3.67 -15.12 -0.21
N VAL A 84 2.45 -15.62 -0.41
CA VAL A 84 1.36 -15.46 0.56
C VAL A 84 1.62 -16.35 1.77
N LEU A 85 1.68 -15.75 2.96
CA LEU A 85 1.85 -16.45 4.23
C LEU A 85 0.53 -16.61 4.99
N TYR A 86 -0.36 -15.63 4.86
CA TYR A 86 -1.70 -15.63 5.44
C TYR A 86 -2.66 -14.86 4.54
N GLU A 87 -3.91 -15.30 4.53
CA GLU A 87 -5.02 -14.70 3.79
C GLU A 87 -6.28 -14.74 4.68
N GLU A 88 -6.97 -13.61 4.76
CA GLU A 88 -8.26 -13.46 5.40
C GLU A 88 -9.23 -12.76 4.46
N VAL A 89 -10.39 -13.39 4.24
CA VAL A 89 -11.41 -12.90 3.34
C VAL A 89 -12.74 -12.82 4.08
N ASN A 90 -13.39 -11.66 4.00
CA ASN A 90 -14.74 -11.44 4.50
C ASN A 90 -15.59 -10.86 3.37
N GLU A 91 -16.68 -11.56 3.01
CA GLU A 91 -17.55 -11.20 1.87
C GLU A 91 -18.85 -10.52 2.33
#